data_AF-A0A3S9VS16-F1
#
_entry.id   AF-A0A3S9VS16-F1
#
_cell.length_a   1.000
_cell.length_b   1.000
_cell.length_c   1.000
_cell.angle_alpha   90.00
_cell.angle_beta   90.00
_cell.angle_gamma   90.00
#
_symmetry.space_group_name_H-M   'P 1'
#
loop_
_entity.id
_entity.type
_entity.pdbx_description
1 polymer ?
#
loop_
_entity_poly.entity_id
_entity_poly.type
_entity_poly.pdbx_seq_one_letter_code
_entity_poly.pdbx_strand_id
1 'polypeptide(L)'
;MHNEKFFKDLGFVEQFKIRGSIGYTGNQNFQSNKAAATYKYYMKENYNYYWSGAYLNNMENPGLQWELKKDYNVGVDLKVKNVSLMFDWYTSNTENLVSQITIPGSTGFTSVSENLGLIQNRGFEVALGINIINRKDFFLNVNGNITTNDNKLKKLSGAMKTFNDNQMALAQAEDRVTPVLMYYDGMHMNTLWAVPSVGIDPSDGYEVYINRDGRLTKQWKAEDMIAAGVADSKYNGNFGLNGEYKGFGLSVVFTFLGGGELYNQTLVDKVENVNITYNVDKRVLSGRWKQRGDQTQFRRIKNLGDDYIMGNMRESSYTRATTRFIQKDNELNLSSLSVYYDLPRSWMNRIGFERIRLQANMNDVYKWSSIKIERGTSYPFARTLSVSLTAIF
;
A
#
# COMPACT_ATOMS: atom_id res chain seq x y z
N MET A 1 -12.63 -31.74 17.06
CA MET A 1 -13.66 -32.42 16.24
C MET A 1 -13.18 -33.79 15.74
N HIS A 2 -12.04 -33.89 15.05
CA HIS A 2 -11.56 -35.18 14.51
C HIS A 2 -11.33 -36.31 15.54
N ASN A 3 -11.17 -36.01 16.83
CA ASN A 3 -11.06 -37.01 17.89
C ASN A 3 -12.40 -37.46 18.49
N GLU A 4 -13.50 -36.81 18.11
CA GLU A 4 -14.84 -37.13 18.60
C GLU A 4 -15.35 -38.44 18.01
N LYS A 5 -16.11 -39.21 18.80
CA LYS A 5 -16.58 -40.56 18.40
C LYS A 5 -17.37 -40.55 17.10
N PHE A 6 -18.21 -39.54 16.87
CA PHE A 6 -19.03 -39.39 15.67
C PHE A 6 -18.25 -38.96 14.42
N PHE A 7 -17.01 -38.48 14.58
CA PHE A 7 -16.12 -38.11 13.45
C PHE A 7 -15.20 -39.26 13.01
N LYS A 8 -15.02 -40.29 13.85
CA LYS A 8 -14.15 -41.44 13.56
C LYS A 8 -14.63 -42.27 12.37
N ASP A 9 -15.92 -42.21 12.05
CA ASP A 9 -16.52 -42.94 10.94
C ASP A 9 -16.20 -42.32 9.56
N LEU A 10 -15.74 -41.06 9.53
CA LEU A 10 -15.44 -40.30 8.30
C LEU A 10 -13.99 -40.49 7.83
N GLY A 11 -13.42 -41.70 7.88
CA GLY A 11 -11.99 -42.06 7.77
C GLY A 11 -11.13 -41.49 6.60
N PHE A 12 -11.66 -40.60 5.77
CA PHE A 12 -10.94 -39.74 4.84
C PHE A 12 -10.47 -38.40 5.44
N VAL A 13 -11.02 -37.95 6.57
CA VAL A 13 -10.63 -36.69 7.26
C VAL A 13 -9.54 -36.99 8.28
N GLU A 14 -8.33 -36.50 8.04
CA GLU A 14 -7.18 -36.69 8.94
C GLU A 14 -7.19 -35.69 10.09
N GLN A 15 -7.59 -34.45 9.83
CA GLN A 15 -7.65 -33.40 10.84
C GLN A 15 -8.84 -32.48 10.57
N PHE A 16 -9.58 -32.19 11.63
CA PHE A 16 -10.57 -31.12 11.67
C PHE A 16 -10.51 -30.44 13.03
N LYS A 17 -9.97 -29.21 13.06
CA LYS A 17 -9.74 -28.39 14.24
C LYS A 17 -10.45 -27.06 14.07
N ILE A 18 -11.20 -26.66 15.10
CA ILE A 18 -11.82 -25.34 15.18
C ILE A 18 -11.06 -24.57 16.25
N ARG A 19 -10.70 -23.33 15.96
CA ARG A 19 -9.96 -22.41 16.83
C ARG A 19 -10.80 -21.17 17.08
N GLY A 20 -10.73 -20.65 18.29
CA GLY A 20 -11.28 -19.35 18.66
C GLY A 20 -10.32 -18.67 19.62
N SER A 21 -10.02 -17.40 19.40
CA SER A 21 -9.18 -16.62 20.31
C SER A 21 -9.72 -15.20 20.47
N ILE A 22 -9.54 -14.68 21.68
CA ILE A 22 -9.74 -13.28 22.03
C ILE A 22 -8.48 -12.79 22.73
N GLY A 23 -7.92 -11.69 22.27
CA GLY A 23 -6.67 -11.15 22.78
C GLY A 23 -6.71 -9.64 22.94
N TYR A 24 -6.00 -9.13 23.94
CA TYR A 24 -5.73 -7.72 24.09
C TYR A 24 -4.22 -7.53 24.04
N THR A 25 -3.76 -6.65 23.17
CA THR A 25 -2.34 -6.30 23.05
C THR A 25 -2.20 -4.79 23.18
N GLY A 26 -1.29 -4.33 24.04
CA GLY A 26 -0.97 -2.92 24.20
C GLY A 26 0.30 -2.58 23.43
N ASN A 27 0.28 -1.50 22.66
CA ASN A 27 1.46 -0.98 21.99
C ASN A 27 1.90 0.34 22.63
N GLN A 28 3.16 0.40 23.08
CA GLN A 28 3.78 1.56 23.72
C GLN A 28 4.84 2.23 22.83
N ASN A 29 4.84 1.94 21.52
CA ASN A 29 5.87 2.39 20.59
C ASN A 29 5.73 3.89 20.21
N PHE A 30 5.73 4.76 21.21
CA PHE A 30 5.88 6.21 21.07
C PHE A 30 6.95 6.69 22.05
N GLN A 31 7.62 7.80 21.73
CA GLN A 31 8.68 8.30 22.60
C GLN A 31 8.08 8.69 23.96
N SER A 32 8.70 8.22 25.05
CA SER A 32 8.20 8.43 26.42
C SER A 32 8.03 9.92 26.78
N ASN A 33 8.80 10.79 26.13
CA ASN A 33 8.75 12.23 26.32
C ASN A 33 7.62 12.94 25.55
N LYS A 34 6.72 12.23 24.87
CA LYS A 34 5.56 12.83 24.18
C LYS A 34 4.42 13.18 25.14
N ALA A 35 4.33 12.48 26.27
CA ALA A 35 3.33 12.76 27.30
C ALA A 35 3.72 13.96 28.18
N ALA A 36 5.02 14.23 28.34
CA ALA A 36 5.56 15.30 29.17
C ALA A 36 6.14 16.45 28.33
N ALA A 37 6.06 17.68 28.83
CA ALA A 37 6.73 18.83 28.23
C ALA A 37 8.26 18.65 28.31
N THR A 38 8.98 18.71 27.18
CA THR A 38 10.45 18.74 27.19
C THR A 38 11.00 20.06 26.69
N TYR A 39 12.17 20.43 27.19
CA TYR A 39 12.90 21.62 26.77
C TYR A 39 14.11 21.24 25.93
N LYS A 40 14.40 22.06 24.92
CA LYS A 40 15.69 22.06 24.23
C LYS A 40 16.40 23.37 24.54
N TYR A 41 17.73 23.27 24.62
CA TYR A 41 18.59 24.44 24.79
C TYR A 41 19.05 24.93 23.43
N TYR A 42 19.20 26.25 23.29
CA TYR A 42 19.85 26.85 22.13
C TYR A 42 21.35 26.56 22.19
N MET A 43 21.81 25.57 21.43
CA MET A 43 23.21 25.13 21.44
C MET A 43 24.14 26.02 20.60
N LYS A 44 23.57 26.91 19.77
CA LYS A 44 24.31 27.76 18.82
C LYS A 44 24.18 29.26 19.09
N GLU A 45 23.33 29.64 20.04
CA GLU A 45 22.99 31.03 20.34
C GLU A 45 23.09 31.21 21.86
N ASN A 46 24.10 31.96 22.31
CA ASN A 46 24.34 32.23 23.73
C ASN A 46 24.13 33.72 23.99
N TYR A 47 23.35 34.02 25.03
CA TYR A 47 23.24 35.38 25.52
C TYR A 47 24.47 35.70 26.39
N ASN A 48 25.24 36.70 25.98
CA ASN A 48 26.41 37.20 26.67
C ASN A 48 27.45 36.09 27.01
N TYR A 49 27.68 35.15 26.09
CA TYR A 49 28.68 34.06 26.18
C TYR A 49 28.50 33.02 27.32
N TYR A 50 27.58 33.24 28.28
CA TYR A 50 27.45 32.40 29.48
C TYR A 50 26.06 31.78 29.68
N TRP A 51 25.03 32.25 28.96
CA TRP A 51 23.65 31.81 29.19
C TRP A 51 23.04 31.23 27.92
N SER A 52 22.69 29.95 27.97
CA SER A 52 21.92 29.30 26.90
C SER A 52 20.44 29.39 27.24
N GLY A 53 19.66 29.97 26.33
CA GLY A 53 18.20 29.96 26.45
C GLY A 53 17.64 28.55 26.27
N ALA A 54 16.48 28.29 26.85
CA ALA A 54 15.70 27.07 26.62
C ALA A 54 14.37 27.42 25.97
N TYR A 55 13.88 26.54 25.09
CA TYR A 55 12.55 26.62 24.50
C TYR A 55 11.85 25.27 24.61
N LEU A 56 10.53 25.29 24.61
CA LEU A 56 9.75 24.07 24.71
C LEU A 56 9.79 23.32 23.37
N ASN A 57 10.22 22.07 23.41
CA ASN A 57 10.38 21.21 22.25
C ASN A 57 9.09 20.48 21.86
N ASN A 58 8.21 20.21 22.84
CA ASN A 58 6.91 19.62 22.58
C ASN A 58 5.88 20.08 23.60
N MET A 59 4.63 20.14 23.15
CA MET A 59 3.48 20.33 24.03
C MET A 59 3.28 19.09 24.90
N GLU A 60 2.92 19.30 26.16
CA GLU A 60 2.51 18.25 27.09
C GLU A 60 1.17 17.65 26.66
N ASN A 61 1.03 16.33 26.82
CA ASN A 61 -0.27 15.67 26.73
C ASN A 61 -0.38 14.61 27.83
N PRO A 62 -0.80 15.00 29.06
CA PRO A 62 -0.91 14.06 30.18
C PRO A 62 -2.06 13.06 30.00
N GLY A 63 -2.97 13.30 29.05
CA GLY A 63 -4.06 12.38 28.68
C GLY A 63 -3.67 11.31 27.66
N LEU A 64 -2.42 11.30 27.20
CA LEU A 64 -1.95 10.34 26.19
C LEU A 64 -1.94 8.91 26.75
N GLN A 65 -2.68 8.02 26.12
CA GLN A 65 -2.75 6.60 26.49
C GLN A 65 -2.03 5.72 25.48
N TRP A 66 -1.60 4.53 25.91
CA TRP A 66 -1.09 3.51 24.99
C TRP A 66 -2.19 3.03 24.04
N GLU A 67 -1.77 2.62 22.86
CA GLU A 67 -2.64 2.00 21.88
C GLU A 67 -3.05 0.61 22.40
N LEU A 68 -4.35 0.30 22.35
CA LEU A 68 -4.90 -0.98 22.79
C LEU A 68 -5.57 -1.66 21.60
N LYS A 69 -5.04 -2.81 21.20
CA LYS A 69 -5.57 -3.63 20.12
C LYS A 69 -6.30 -4.83 20.68
N LYS A 70 -7.59 -4.93 20.35
CA LYS A 70 -8.48 -6.02 20.73
C LYS A 70 -8.75 -6.92 19.52
N ASP A 71 -8.24 -8.13 19.57
CA ASP A 71 -8.31 -9.12 18.50
C ASP A 71 -9.34 -10.20 18.81
N TYR A 72 -10.19 -10.48 17.83
CA TYR A 72 -11.08 -11.63 17.79
C TYR A 72 -10.73 -12.46 16.58
N ASN A 73 -10.50 -13.75 16.75
CA ASN A 73 -10.22 -14.67 15.65
C ASN A 73 -11.01 -15.96 15.81
N VAL A 74 -11.54 -16.45 14.71
CA VAL A 74 -12.17 -17.76 14.58
C VAL A 74 -11.56 -18.45 13.38
N GLY A 75 -11.03 -19.66 13.57
CA GLY A 75 -10.31 -20.39 12.53
C GLY A 75 -10.72 -21.85 12.42
N VAL A 76 -10.49 -22.42 11.25
CA VAL A 76 -10.72 -23.82 10.92
C VAL A 76 -9.50 -24.36 10.21
N ASP A 77 -8.98 -25.48 10.73
CA ASP A 77 -7.92 -26.25 10.08
C ASP A 77 -8.49 -27.60 9.67
N LEU A 78 -8.43 -27.89 8.38
CA LEU A 78 -8.92 -29.12 7.77
C LEU A 78 -7.79 -29.79 6.99
N LYS A 79 -7.57 -31.08 7.23
CA LYS A 79 -6.65 -31.92 6.45
C LYS A 79 -7.39 -33.16 5.98
N VAL A 80 -7.45 -33.35 4.68
CA VAL A 80 -8.12 -34.47 4.02
C VAL A 80 -7.15 -35.04 3.00
N LYS A 81 -6.60 -36.24 3.29
CA LYS A 81 -5.59 -36.89 2.45
C LYS A 81 -4.44 -35.94 2.10
N ASN A 82 -4.32 -35.60 0.82
CA ASN A 82 -3.27 -34.76 0.26
C ASN A 82 -3.62 -33.27 0.21
N VAL A 83 -4.76 -32.86 0.78
CA VAL A 83 -5.23 -31.47 0.81
C VAL A 83 -5.23 -30.94 2.24
N SER A 84 -4.65 -29.77 2.44
CA SER A 84 -4.71 -28.99 3.68
C SER A 84 -5.36 -27.64 3.41
N LEU A 85 -6.36 -27.29 4.22
CA LEU A 85 -7.08 -26.02 4.17
C LEU A 85 -7.02 -25.38 5.56
N MET A 86 -6.63 -24.11 5.60
CA MET A 86 -6.70 -23.26 6.79
C MET A 86 -7.54 -22.04 6.44
N PHE A 87 -8.52 -21.75 7.28
CA PHE A 87 -9.38 -20.59 7.16
C PHE A 87 -9.35 -19.85 8.49
N ASP A 88 -9.12 -18.54 8.46
CA ASP A 88 -9.14 -17.69 9.64
C ASP A 88 -9.98 -16.45 9.32
N TRP A 89 -10.98 -16.15 10.14
CA TRP A 89 -11.70 -14.87 10.11
C TRP A 89 -11.34 -14.10 11.37
N TYR A 90 -10.82 -12.89 11.18
CA TYR A 90 -10.46 -11.99 12.25
C TYR A 90 -11.24 -10.68 12.25
N THR A 91 -11.33 -10.06 13.42
CA THR A 91 -11.70 -8.66 13.59
C THR A 91 -10.81 -8.07 14.69
N SER A 92 -10.10 -7.03 14.32
CA SER A 92 -9.16 -6.33 15.18
C SER A 92 -9.64 -4.89 15.37
N ASN A 93 -9.81 -4.48 16.61
CA ASN A 93 -10.17 -3.12 16.97
C ASN A 93 -9.00 -2.47 17.70
N THR A 94 -8.39 -1.47 17.08
CA THR A 94 -7.32 -0.67 17.68
C THR A 94 -7.91 0.61 18.25
N GLU A 95 -7.91 0.71 19.56
CA GLU A 95 -8.25 1.91 20.32
C GLU A 95 -6.99 2.71 20.61
N ASN A 96 -7.15 4.03 20.72
CA ASN A 96 -6.11 4.94 21.15
C ASN A 96 -4.85 4.95 20.27
N LEU A 97 -4.99 4.78 18.95
CA LEU A 97 -3.84 4.89 18.03
C LEU A 97 -3.16 6.25 18.23
N VAL A 98 -1.88 6.25 18.62
CA VAL A 98 -1.13 7.49 18.86
C VAL A 98 -0.64 8.07 17.53
N SER A 99 -0.99 9.32 17.23
CA SER A 99 -0.48 10.02 16.05
C SER A 99 -0.19 11.49 16.34
N GLN A 100 0.64 12.08 15.50
CA GLN A 100 0.95 13.49 15.54
C GLN A 100 -0.11 14.26 14.76
N ILE A 101 -0.84 15.13 15.46
CA ILE A 101 -1.86 15.98 14.90
C ILE A 101 -1.36 17.42 14.82
N THR A 102 -1.80 18.16 13.80
CA THR A 102 -1.51 19.59 13.66
C THR A 102 -2.54 20.40 14.44
N ILE A 103 -2.09 21.35 15.25
CA ILE A 103 -2.95 22.25 16.04
C ILE A 103 -2.71 23.71 15.65
N PRO A 104 -3.64 24.63 15.94
CA PRO A 104 -3.47 26.04 15.63
C PRO A 104 -2.22 26.63 16.31
N GLY A 105 -1.42 27.37 15.54
CA GLY A 105 -0.16 27.95 16.01
C GLY A 105 -0.30 29.00 17.12
N SER A 106 -1.52 29.48 17.40
CA SER A 106 -1.82 30.36 18.54
C SER A 106 -1.49 29.73 19.89
N THR A 107 -1.36 28.40 19.95
CA THR A 107 -0.94 27.66 21.15
C THR A 107 0.57 27.69 21.40
N GLY A 108 1.36 28.26 20.48
CA GLY A 108 2.83 28.21 20.52
C GLY A 108 3.44 26.91 19.99
N PHE A 109 2.60 25.93 19.62
CA PHE A 109 2.99 24.68 18.98
C PHE A 109 2.24 24.50 17.66
N THR A 110 2.87 23.81 16.71
CA THR A 110 2.26 23.46 15.42
C THR A 110 1.77 22.02 15.37
N SER A 111 2.11 21.19 16.36
CA SER A 111 1.63 19.82 16.47
C SER A 111 1.72 19.25 17.89
N VAL A 112 0.86 18.28 18.18
CA VAL A 112 0.86 17.51 19.44
C VAL A 112 0.61 16.02 19.14
N SER A 113 1.09 15.14 20.00
CA SER A 113 0.75 13.71 19.91
C SER A 113 -0.57 13.45 20.62
N GLU A 114 -1.53 12.85 19.94
CA GLU A 114 -2.87 12.56 20.46
C GLU A 114 -3.37 11.19 19.98
N ASN A 115 -4.32 10.62 20.72
CA ASN A 115 -5.00 9.39 20.35
C ASN A 115 -6.04 9.66 19.23
N LEU A 116 -5.84 9.10 18.04
CA LEU A 116 -6.64 9.30 16.83
C LEU A 116 -8.07 8.78 16.91
N GLY A 117 -8.32 7.80 17.80
CA GLY A 117 -9.63 7.20 18.02
C GLY A 117 -9.63 5.68 17.83
N LEU A 118 -10.68 5.15 17.21
CA LEU A 118 -10.95 3.71 17.05
C LEU A 118 -10.86 3.28 15.58
N ILE A 119 -10.01 2.30 15.31
CA ILE A 119 -9.80 1.72 13.97
C ILE A 119 -10.18 0.25 14.01
N GLN A 120 -10.84 -0.23 12.96
CA GLN A 120 -11.20 -1.62 12.79
C GLN A 120 -10.54 -2.20 11.55
N ASN A 121 -9.84 -3.31 11.71
CA ASN A 121 -9.40 -4.18 10.62
C ASN A 121 -10.22 -5.46 10.68
N ARG A 122 -10.91 -5.81 9.60
CA ARG A 122 -11.68 -7.05 9.53
C ARG A 122 -11.43 -7.76 8.22
N GLY A 123 -11.24 -9.06 8.29
CA GLY A 123 -10.87 -9.83 7.11
C GLY A 123 -10.95 -11.32 7.34
N PHE A 124 -10.76 -12.06 6.26
CA PHE A 124 -10.47 -13.48 6.31
C PHE A 124 -9.18 -13.80 5.57
N GLU A 125 -8.57 -14.91 5.96
CA GLU A 125 -7.41 -15.53 5.35
C GLU A 125 -7.75 -16.97 5.02
N VAL A 126 -7.42 -17.40 3.81
CA VAL A 126 -7.56 -18.78 3.37
C VAL A 126 -6.19 -19.23 2.89
N ALA A 127 -5.70 -20.36 3.38
CA ALA A 127 -4.53 -21.03 2.84
C ALA A 127 -4.89 -22.45 2.41
N LEU A 128 -4.47 -22.82 1.21
CA LEU A 128 -4.69 -24.11 0.60
C LEU A 128 -3.34 -24.72 0.20
N GLY A 129 -3.14 -25.98 0.55
CA GLY A 129 -2.00 -26.79 0.14
C GLY A 129 -2.49 -28.11 -0.46
N ILE A 130 -1.91 -28.50 -1.58
CA ILE A 130 -2.24 -29.74 -2.28
C ILE A 130 -0.94 -30.45 -2.64
N ASN A 131 -0.74 -31.65 -2.09
CA ASN A 131 0.34 -32.54 -2.48
C ASN A 131 -0.16 -33.40 -3.66
N ILE A 132 0.13 -32.98 -4.90
CA ILE A 132 -0.40 -33.63 -6.10
C ILE A 132 0.25 -35.01 -6.29
N ILE A 133 1.58 -35.06 -6.19
CA ILE A 133 2.36 -36.29 -6.32
C ILE A 133 3.38 -36.31 -5.19
N ASN A 134 3.53 -37.47 -4.56
CA ASN A 134 4.57 -37.71 -3.57
C ASN A 134 5.10 -39.13 -3.73
N ARG A 135 6.18 -39.27 -4.50
CA ARG A 135 6.91 -40.51 -4.78
C ARG A 135 8.40 -40.26 -4.54
N LYS A 136 9.18 -41.34 -4.37
CA LYS A 136 10.60 -41.29 -4.01
C LYS A 136 11.43 -40.29 -4.85
N ASP A 137 11.24 -40.28 -6.17
CA ASP A 137 12.00 -39.43 -7.10
C ASP A 137 11.12 -38.38 -7.81
N PHE A 138 9.88 -38.19 -7.34
CA PHE A 138 8.97 -37.20 -7.87
C PHE A 138 8.02 -36.69 -6.79
N PHE A 139 8.12 -35.40 -6.45
CA PHE A 139 7.05 -34.73 -5.73
C PHE A 139 6.61 -33.46 -6.47
N LEU A 140 5.35 -33.11 -6.29
CA LEU A 140 4.77 -31.88 -6.78
C LEU A 140 3.72 -31.38 -5.78
N ASN A 141 3.97 -30.20 -5.23
CA ASN A 141 3.12 -29.54 -4.26
C ASN A 141 2.68 -28.19 -4.83
N VAL A 142 1.40 -27.89 -4.72
CA VAL A 142 0.84 -26.58 -5.05
C VAL A 142 0.30 -25.98 -3.77
N ASN A 143 0.64 -24.72 -3.54
CA ASN A 143 0.16 -23.97 -2.39
C ASN A 143 -0.37 -22.62 -2.83
N GLY A 144 -1.27 -22.07 -2.05
CA GLY A 144 -1.72 -20.70 -2.21
C GLY A 144 -2.42 -20.19 -0.98
N ASN A 145 -2.46 -18.88 -0.85
CA ASN A 145 -3.23 -18.18 0.15
C ASN A 145 -3.83 -16.91 -0.45
N ILE A 146 -4.92 -16.49 0.16
CA ILE A 146 -5.58 -15.23 -0.11
C ILE A 146 -6.04 -14.62 1.21
N THR A 147 -5.73 -13.35 1.39
CA THR A 147 -6.10 -12.53 2.53
C THR A 147 -6.91 -11.34 2.03
N THR A 148 -7.96 -11.00 2.76
CA THR A 148 -8.73 -9.76 2.58
C THR A 148 -8.62 -8.94 3.85
N ASN A 149 -8.57 -7.62 3.74
CA ASN A 149 -8.62 -6.74 4.91
C ASN A 149 -9.44 -5.47 4.61
N ASP A 150 -10.49 -5.26 5.38
CA ASP A 150 -11.31 -4.05 5.39
C ASP A 150 -10.85 -3.18 6.57
N ASN A 151 -10.09 -2.14 6.27
CA ASN A 151 -9.62 -1.17 7.26
C ASN A 151 -10.58 0.03 7.33
N LYS A 152 -11.16 0.30 8.50
CA LYS A 152 -12.12 1.40 8.70
C LYS A 152 -11.82 2.19 9.96
N LEU A 153 -11.89 3.51 9.84
CA LEU A 153 -11.93 4.42 10.98
C LEU A 153 -13.36 4.44 11.55
N LYS A 154 -13.56 3.94 12.76
CA LYS A 154 -14.89 3.85 13.39
C LYS A 154 -15.25 5.08 14.20
N LYS A 155 -14.25 5.70 14.81
CA LYS A 155 -14.43 6.90 15.62
C LYS A 155 -13.19 7.76 15.50
N LEU A 156 -13.38 8.99 15.11
CA LEU A 156 -12.36 10.02 15.00
C LEU A 156 -12.36 10.90 16.25
N SER A 157 -11.18 11.24 16.76
CA SER A 157 -11.06 12.21 17.84
C SER A 157 -11.41 13.63 17.37
N GLY A 158 -11.86 14.49 18.28
CA GLY A 158 -12.24 15.87 17.93
C GLY A 158 -11.10 16.67 17.30
N ALA A 159 -9.86 16.40 17.72
CA ALA A 159 -8.67 17.10 17.24
C ALA A 159 -8.28 16.76 15.79
N MET A 160 -8.80 15.66 15.24
CA MET A 160 -8.60 15.30 13.85
C MET A 160 -9.48 16.06 12.86
N LYS A 161 -10.48 16.82 13.34
CA LYS A 161 -11.20 17.78 12.49
C LYS A 161 -10.26 18.87 11.98
N THR A 162 -9.45 19.44 12.87
CA THR A 162 -8.42 20.43 12.52
C THR A 162 -7.38 19.86 11.55
N PHE A 163 -7.03 18.58 11.71
CA PHE A 163 -6.16 17.90 10.75
C PHE A 163 -6.76 17.93 9.34
N ASN A 164 -8.03 17.53 9.17
CA ASN A 164 -8.69 17.58 7.87
C ASN A 164 -8.79 19.01 7.32
N ASP A 165 -9.07 20.00 8.15
CA ASP A 165 -9.12 21.41 7.72
C ASP A 165 -7.76 21.87 7.17
N ASN A 166 -6.66 21.51 7.84
CA ASN A 166 -5.31 21.76 7.35
C ASN A 166 -5.03 21.01 6.04
N GLN A 167 -5.48 19.76 5.91
CA GLN A 167 -5.34 18.99 4.67
C GLN A 167 -6.16 19.61 3.53
N MET A 168 -7.34 20.16 3.80
CA MET A 168 -8.11 20.91 2.82
C MET A 168 -7.38 22.18 2.38
N ALA A 169 -6.80 22.94 3.32
CA ALA A 169 -5.99 24.12 2.99
C ALA A 169 -4.76 23.75 2.14
N LEU A 170 -4.07 22.64 2.48
CA LEU A 170 -2.97 22.11 1.68
C LEU A 170 -3.42 21.66 0.28
N ALA A 171 -4.59 21.02 0.19
CA ALA A 171 -5.18 20.63 -1.09
C ALA A 171 -5.49 21.85 -1.94
N GLN A 172 -5.82 22.99 -1.31
CA GLN A 172 -6.18 24.24 -1.96
C GLN A 172 -4.96 25.03 -2.51
N ALA A 173 -3.73 24.69 -2.10
CA ALA A 173 -2.51 25.21 -2.73
C ALA A 173 -2.43 24.83 -4.22
N GLU A 174 -2.05 25.79 -5.07
CA GLU A 174 -2.11 25.66 -6.54
C GLU A 174 -1.08 24.66 -7.10
N ASP A 175 0.06 24.49 -6.43
CA ASP A 175 1.12 23.54 -6.78
C ASP A 175 0.88 22.13 -6.22
N ARG A 176 -0.20 21.93 -5.46
CA ARG A 176 -0.53 20.62 -4.88
C ARG A 176 -1.17 19.71 -5.92
N VAL A 177 -0.36 18.78 -6.43
CA VAL A 177 -0.76 17.80 -7.46
C VAL A 177 -1.07 16.40 -6.92
N THR A 178 -0.73 16.15 -5.65
CA THR A 178 -0.93 14.87 -4.96
C THR A 178 -2.19 14.91 -4.08
N PRO A 179 -3.04 13.86 -4.11
CA PRO A 179 -4.16 13.71 -3.18
C PRO A 179 -3.73 13.93 -1.73
N VAL A 180 -4.58 14.62 -0.98
CA VAL A 180 -4.39 14.76 0.46
C VAL A 180 -5.02 13.59 1.19
N LEU A 181 -4.51 13.31 2.39
CA LEU A 181 -5.02 12.26 3.24
C LEU A 181 -6.03 12.88 4.20
N MET A 182 -7.31 12.51 4.11
CA MET A 182 -8.35 12.99 5.01
C MET A 182 -9.08 11.82 5.66
N TYR A 183 -9.48 12.01 6.91
CA TYR A 183 -10.02 10.96 7.75
C TYR A 183 -11.43 11.30 8.19
N TYR A 184 -12.40 10.44 7.91
CA TYR A 184 -13.78 10.62 8.35
C TYR A 184 -14.31 9.34 8.96
N ASP A 185 -15.24 9.47 9.90
CA ASP A 185 -15.92 8.33 10.51
C ASP A 185 -16.58 7.45 9.43
N GLY A 186 -16.34 6.16 9.52
CA GLY A 186 -16.83 5.14 8.59
C GLY A 186 -16.00 4.96 7.32
N MET A 187 -15.03 5.83 7.03
CA MET A 187 -14.18 5.74 5.85
C MET A 187 -12.97 4.84 6.08
N HIS A 188 -12.36 4.40 4.98
CA HIS A 188 -11.07 3.70 5.02
C HIS A 188 -9.94 4.68 5.37
N MET A 189 -8.91 4.20 6.07
CA MET A 189 -7.76 5.05 6.42
C MET A 189 -7.03 5.55 5.17
N ASN A 190 -6.92 4.70 4.14
CA ASN A 190 -6.25 5.01 2.90
C ASN A 190 -7.23 5.41 1.79
N THR A 191 -8.23 6.22 2.13
CA THR A 191 -9.18 6.78 1.15
C THR A 191 -8.47 7.81 0.26
N LEU A 192 -8.63 7.68 -1.05
CA LEU A 192 -8.14 8.63 -2.03
C LEU A 192 -9.17 9.74 -2.23
N TRP A 193 -8.77 10.98 -1.93
CA TRP A 193 -9.60 12.16 -2.11
C TRP A 193 -9.20 12.91 -3.37
N ALA A 194 -10.16 13.13 -4.27
CA ALA A 194 -9.92 13.81 -5.53
C ALA A 194 -11.20 14.49 -6.04
N VAL A 195 -11.02 15.54 -6.84
CA VAL A 195 -12.15 16.21 -7.51
C VAL A 195 -12.63 15.35 -8.68
N PRO A 196 -13.95 15.10 -8.80
CA PRO A 196 -14.50 14.38 -9.94
C PRO A 196 -14.22 15.10 -11.25
N SER A 197 -13.66 14.37 -12.21
CA SER A 197 -13.36 14.84 -13.57
C SER A 197 -14.11 13.97 -14.58
N VAL A 198 -14.71 14.61 -15.59
CA VAL A 198 -15.32 13.93 -16.75
C VAL A 198 -14.36 13.88 -17.95
N GLY A 199 -13.12 14.32 -17.78
CA GLY A 199 -12.08 14.31 -18.80
C GLY A 199 -11.80 15.68 -19.41
N ILE A 200 -11.16 15.67 -20.58
CA ILE A 200 -10.75 16.87 -21.29
C ILE A 200 -11.82 17.24 -22.31
N ASP A 201 -12.24 18.50 -22.28
CA ASP A 201 -13.20 19.02 -23.24
C ASP A 201 -12.56 19.16 -24.63
N PRO A 202 -13.12 18.51 -25.66
CA PRO A 202 -12.58 18.56 -27.01
C PRO A 202 -12.61 19.97 -27.62
N SER A 203 -13.49 20.86 -27.14
CA SER A 203 -13.67 22.18 -27.72
C SER A 203 -12.51 23.14 -27.42
N ASP A 204 -11.92 23.04 -26.23
CA ASP A 204 -10.94 23.99 -25.69
C ASP A 204 -9.69 23.34 -25.06
N GLY A 205 -9.70 22.02 -24.84
CA GLY A 205 -8.59 21.27 -24.26
C GLY A 205 -8.47 21.41 -22.74
N TYR A 206 -9.47 21.96 -22.05
CA TYR A 206 -9.51 22.09 -20.59
C TYR A 206 -10.19 20.89 -19.94
N GLU A 207 -9.68 20.50 -18.77
CA GLU A 207 -10.34 19.49 -17.95
C GLU A 207 -11.67 20.03 -17.40
N VAL A 208 -12.68 19.17 -17.39
CA VAL A 208 -14.02 19.46 -16.89
C VAL A 208 -14.25 18.69 -15.60
N TYR A 209 -14.60 19.42 -14.55
CA TYR A 209 -14.89 18.91 -13.22
C TYR A 209 -16.38 18.90 -12.94
N ILE A 210 -16.79 18.10 -11.96
CA ILE A 210 -18.13 18.15 -11.39
C ILE A 210 -18.01 18.79 -10.00
N ASN A 211 -18.72 19.89 -9.78
CA ASN A 211 -18.76 20.54 -8.48
C ASN A 211 -19.68 19.81 -7.48
N ARG A 212 -19.71 20.24 -6.21
CA ARG A 212 -20.61 19.70 -5.17
C ARG A 212 -22.09 19.68 -5.53
N ASP A 213 -22.55 20.61 -6.37
CA ASP A 213 -23.95 20.70 -6.83
C ASP A 213 -24.24 19.78 -8.03
N GLY A 214 -23.25 19.01 -8.50
CA GLY A 214 -23.38 18.13 -9.68
C GLY A 214 -23.27 18.86 -11.02
N ARG A 215 -22.88 20.13 -11.05
CA ARG A 215 -22.73 20.93 -12.26
C ARG A 215 -21.31 20.84 -12.81
N LEU A 216 -21.21 20.88 -14.15
CA LEU A 216 -19.93 20.94 -14.84
C LEU A 216 -19.26 22.30 -14.65
N THR A 217 -17.97 22.30 -14.36
CA THR A 217 -17.15 23.49 -14.20
C THR A 217 -15.74 23.22 -14.71
N LYS A 218 -14.99 24.26 -15.10
CA LYS A 218 -13.55 24.15 -15.39
C LYS A 218 -12.68 24.61 -14.23
N GLN A 219 -13.30 25.07 -13.14
CA GLN A 219 -12.59 25.49 -11.94
C GLN A 219 -12.44 24.31 -11.00
N TRP A 220 -11.20 23.94 -10.72
CA TRP A 220 -10.90 22.97 -9.66
C TRP A 220 -11.03 23.65 -8.30
N LYS A 221 -11.73 23.01 -7.36
CA LYS A 221 -11.88 23.49 -5.98
C LYS A 221 -11.67 22.33 -5.01
N ALA A 222 -10.93 22.57 -3.93
CA ALA A 222 -10.64 21.54 -2.92
C ALA A 222 -11.93 21.06 -2.23
N GLU A 223 -12.90 21.95 -2.10
CA GLU A 223 -14.21 21.67 -1.54
C GLU A 223 -14.98 20.63 -2.37
N ASP A 224 -14.72 20.53 -3.68
CA ASP A 224 -15.39 19.59 -4.58
C ASP A 224 -14.82 18.16 -4.52
N MET A 225 -13.79 17.90 -3.70
CA MET A 225 -13.25 16.56 -3.53
C MET A 225 -14.27 15.58 -2.94
N ILE A 226 -14.23 14.35 -3.45
CA ILE A 226 -14.99 13.21 -2.94
C ILE A 226 -14.05 12.08 -2.54
N ALA A 227 -14.56 11.12 -1.76
CA ALA A 227 -13.91 9.82 -1.56
C ALA A 227 -13.96 9.05 -2.89
N ALA A 228 -12.89 9.17 -3.68
CA ALA A 228 -12.84 8.75 -5.07
C ALA A 228 -12.34 7.31 -5.27
N GLY A 229 -11.74 6.72 -4.24
CA GLY A 229 -11.25 5.33 -4.24
C GLY A 229 -10.60 4.98 -2.90
N VAL A 230 -10.14 3.75 -2.76
CA VAL A 230 -9.46 3.23 -1.58
C VAL A 230 -8.17 2.56 -2.03
N ALA A 231 -7.03 3.00 -1.46
CA ALA A 231 -5.73 2.45 -1.85
C ALA A 231 -5.44 1.06 -1.29
N ASP A 232 -6.16 0.64 -0.25
CA ASP A 232 -6.06 -0.70 0.29
C ASP A 232 -6.56 -1.75 -0.73
N SER A 233 -5.73 -2.76 -1.01
CA SER A 233 -6.16 -3.90 -1.81
C SER A 233 -7.25 -4.68 -1.08
N LYS A 234 -8.36 -4.97 -1.77
CA LYS A 234 -9.46 -5.77 -1.21
C LYS A 234 -9.04 -7.21 -0.94
N TYR A 235 -8.13 -7.71 -1.77
CA TYR A 235 -7.51 -9.01 -1.58
C TYR A 235 -6.05 -8.97 -2.02
N ASN A 236 -5.22 -9.75 -1.36
CA ASN A 236 -3.84 -10.03 -1.75
C ASN A 236 -3.48 -11.45 -1.32
N GLY A 237 -2.39 -11.98 -1.86
CA GLY A 237 -1.94 -13.31 -1.50
C GLY A 237 -0.79 -13.78 -2.35
N ASN A 238 -0.48 -15.06 -2.21
CA ASN A 238 0.50 -15.72 -3.05
C ASN A 238 0.04 -17.12 -3.42
N PHE A 239 0.54 -17.62 -4.53
CA PHE A 239 0.40 -19.01 -4.91
C PHE A 239 1.66 -19.48 -5.60
N GLY A 240 1.92 -20.77 -5.53
CA GLY A 240 3.14 -21.31 -6.07
C GLY A 240 3.10 -22.81 -6.23
N LEU A 241 4.14 -23.29 -6.89
CA LEU A 241 4.40 -24.70 -7.05
C LEU A 241 5.82 -25.00 -6.62
N ASN A 242 5.99 -26.14 -5.97
CA ASN A 242 7.28 -26.70 -5.59
C ASN A 242 7.29 -28.15 -6.04
N GLY A 243 8.25 -28.52 -6.87
CA GLY A 243 8.37 -29.89 -7.33
C GLY A 243 9.80 -30.28 -7.59
N GLU A 244 10.04 -31.58 -7.57
CA GLU A 244 11.33 -32.17 -7.94
C GLU A 244 11.08 -33.45 -8.73
N TYR A 245 11.81 -33.63 -9.83
CA TYR A 245 11.80 -34.87 -10.61
C TYR A 245 13.22 -35.33 -10.91
N LYS A 246 13.61 -36.49 -10.37
CA LYS A 246 14.93 -37.12 -10.57
C LYS A 246 16.11 -36.15 -10.36
N GLY A 247 16.06 -35.38 -9.26
CA GLY A 247 17.09 -34.40 -8.91
C GLY A 247 16.91 -33.01 -9.52
N PHE A 248 16.02 -32.82 -10.51
CA PHE A 248 15.67 -31.49 -11.01
C PHE A 248 14.56 -30.87 -10.17
N GLY A 249 14.87 -29.81 -9.44
CA GLY A 249 13.92 -29.07 -8.64
C GLY A 249 13.48 -27.75 -9.27
N LEU A 250 12.22 -27.42 -9.05
CA LEU A 250 11.59 -26.17 -9.48
C LEU A 250 10.74 -25.61 -8.34
N SER A 251 10.95 -24.34 -8.02
CA SER A 251 10.10 -23.55 -7.14
C SER A 251 9.68 -22.28 -7.87
N VAL A 252 8.38 -22.04 -7.93
CA VAL A 252 7.79 -20.85 -8.55
C VAL A 252 6.81 -20.23 -7.56
N VAL A 253 6.97 -18.95 -7.28
CA VAL A 253 6.07 -18.21 -6.39
C VAL A 253 5.57 -16.97 -7.11
N PHE A 254 4.24 -16.83 -7.14
CA PHE A 254 3.54 -15.66 -7.60
C PHE A 254 2.93 -14.93 -6.40
N THR A 255 3.05 -13.60 -6.36
CA THR A 255 2.24 -12.74 -5.47
C THR A 255 1.23 -11.97 -6.29
N PHE A 256 0.05 -11.72 -5.73
CA PHE A 256 -0.98 -10.93 -6.37
C PHE A 256 -1.67 -10.00 -5.39
N LEU A 257 -2.20 -8.90 -5.92
CA LEU A 257 -3.10 -8.00 -5.22
C LEU A 257 -4.16 -7.48 -6.18
N GLY A 258 -5.32 -7.09 -5.64
CA GLY A 258 -6.37 -6.53 -6.47
C GLY A 258 -7.52 -5.89 -5.70
N GLY A 259 -8.34 -5.17 -6.46
CA GLY A 259 -9.55 -4.51 -5.99
C GLY A 259 -9.36 -3.20 -5.23
N GLY A 260 -8.11 -2.74 -5.06
CA GLY A 260 -7.80 -1.38 -4.62
C GLY A 260 -7.60 -0.44 -5.80
N GLU A 261 -7.38 0.84 -5.50
CA GLU A 261 -7.08 1.88 -6.49
C GLU A 261 -5.78 2.61 -6.16
N LEU A 262 -5.10 3.12 -7.19
CA LEU A 262 -3.88 3.90 -7.02
C LEU A 262 -4.01 5.22 -7.78
N TYR A 263 -3.60 6.31 -7.14
CA TYR A 263 -3.39 7.57 -7.83
C TYR A 263 -2.05 7.55 -8.55
N ASN A 264 -2.07 7.58 -9.88
CA ASN A 264 -0.85 7.50 -10.70
C ASN A 264 -0.12 8.85 -10.72
N GLN A 265 0.60 9.12 -9.63
CA GLN A 265 1.38 10.35 -9.47
C GLN A 265 2.45 10.49 -10.56
N THR A 266 3.06 9.39 -11.01
CA THR A 266 4.08 9.45 -12.07
C THR A 266 3.52 9.97 -13.37
N LEU A 267 2.29 9.59 -13.72
CA LEU A 267 1.62 10.11 -14.90
C LEU A 267 1.32 11.61 -14.77
N VAL A 268 0.96 12.07 -13.57
CA VAL A 268 0.76 13.50 -13.29
C VAL A 268 2.07 14.27 -13.43
N ASP A 269 3.15 13.80 -12.79
CA ASP A 269 4.41 14.54 -12.70
C ASP A 269 5.24 14.50 -13.99
N LYS A 270 5.28 13.35 -14.66
CA LYS A 270 6.16 13.10 -15.81
C LYS A 270 5.46 13.26 -17.15
N VAL A 271 4.13 13.22 -17.15
CA VAL A 271 3.34 13.44 -18.36
C VAL A 271 2.54 14.71 -18.16
N GLU A 272 1.49 14.75 -17.34
CA GLU A 272 0.53 15.84 -17.36
C GLU A 272 1.11 17.23 -17.06
N ASN A 273 1.85 17.39 -15.95
CA ASN A 273 2.38 18.64 -15.46
C ASN A 273 3.86 18.78 -15.79
N VAL A 274 4.21 18.73 -17.07
CA VAL A 274 5.60 18.80 -17.52
C VAL A 274 6.04 20.23 -17.86
N ASN A 275 7.29 20.54 -17.53
CA ASN A 275 7.97 21.71 -18.07
C ASN A 275 8.77 21.32 -19.31
N ILE A 276 8.27 21.70 -20.49
CA ILE A 276 8.89 21.38 -21.79
C ILE A 276 10.20 22.10 -22.06
N THR A 277 10.64 23.01 -21.19
CA THR A 277 11.98 23.62 -21.23
C THR A 277 13.07 22.59 -20.93
N TYR A 278 12.73 21.52 -20.20
CA TYR A 278 13.64 20.43 -19.85
C TYR A 278 13.35 19.16 -20.64
N ASN A 279 14.19 18.15 -20.45
CA ASN A 279 13.90 16.82 -20.98
C ASN A 279 12.65 16.24 -20.31
N VAL A 280 11.70 15.75 -21.11
CA VAL A 280 10.40 15.23 -20.66
C VAL A 280 10.17 13.81 -21.14
N ASP A 281 9.17 13.15 -20.57
CA ASP A 281 8.77 11.82 -20.99
C ASP A 281 8.27 11.81 -22.44
N LYS A 282 8.65 10.81 -23.23
CA LYS A 282 8.21 10.67 -24.63
C LYS A 282 6.68 10.65 -24.77
N ARG A 283 5.95 10.16 -23.76
CA ARG A 283 4.47 10.11 -23.73
C ARG A 283 3.84 11.50 -23.83
N VAL A 284 4.56 12.56 -23.49
CA VAL A 284 4.10 13.95 -23.67
C VAL A 284 3.72 14.26 -25.12
N LEU A 285 4.34 13.58 -26.10
CA LEU A 285 4.07 13.80 -27.53
C LEU A 285 2.75 13.19 -28.03
N SER A 286 2.17 12.25 -27.27
CA SER A 286 1.04 11.41 -27.66
C SER A 286 -0.14 11.53 -26.68
N GLY A 287 -1.38 11.44 -27.18
CA GLY A 287 -2.58 11.36 -26.33
C GLY A 287 -3.01 12.66 -25.65
N ARG A 288 -2.44 13.80 -26.09
CA ARG A 288 -2.80 15.16 -25.66
C ARG A 288 -3.67 15.88 -26.66
N TRP A 289 -4.50 16.77 -26.16
CA TRP A 289 -5.27 17.71 -26.97
C TRP A 289 -4.34 18.65 -27.75
N LYS A 290 -4.56 18.77 -29.06
CA LYS A 290 -3.79 19.67 -29.94
C LYS A 290 -4.68 20.66 -30.67
N GLN A 291 -5.87 20.21 -31.09
CA GLN A 291 -6.81 21.02 -31.84
C GLN A 291 -8.25 20.73 -31.42
N ARG A 292 -9.14 21.67 -31.76
CA ARG A 292 -10.57 21.56 -31.47
C ARG A 292 -11.16 20.28 -32.09
N GLY A 293 -11.85 19.49 -31.28
CA GLY A 293 -12.43 18.20 -31.65
C GLY A 293 -11.62 16.99 -31.18
N ASP A 294 -10.38 17.18 -30.71
CA ASP A 294 -9.55 16.10 -30.20
C ASP A 294 -10.14 15.49 -28.91
N GLN A 295 -10.39 14.19 -28.92
CA GLN A 295 -10.85 13.42 -27.76
C GLN A 295 -9.64 12.76 -27.09
N THR A 296 -9.12 13.40 -26.04
CA THR A 296 -7.81 13.03 -25.48
C THR A 296 -7.85 12.92 -23.97
N GLN A 297 -6.94 12.09 -23.45
CA GLN A 297 -6.83 11.81 -22.02
C GLN A 297 -5.95 12.82 -21.27
N PHE A 298 -5.13 13.59 -21.99
CA PHE A 298 -4.23 14.59 -21.41
C PHE A 298 -4.55 16.00 -21.92
N ARG A 299 -4.33 17.00 -21.05
CA ARG A 299 -4.50 18.41 -21.41
C ARG A 299 -3.51 18.84 -22.49
N ARG A 300 -3.83 19.96 -23.14
CA ARG A 300 -2.91 20.67 -24.03
C ARG A 300 -1.59 21.00 -23.32
N ILE A 301 -0.49 21.04 -24.08
CA ILE A 301 0.83 21.41 -23.53
C ILE A 301 0.85 22.90 -23.19
N LYS A 302 1.31 23.22 -21.98
CA LYS A 302 1.65 24.57 -21.52
C LYS A 302 2.95 24.51 -20.73
N ASN A 303 3.69 25.63 -20.67
CA ASN A 303 4.78 25.75 -19.70
C ASN A 303 4.19 25.90 -18.30
N LEU A 304 4.80 25.24 -17.32
CA LEU A 304 4.43 25.41 -15.91
C LEU A 304 4.72 26.85 -15.48
N GLY A 305 3.72 27.53 -14.91
CA GLY A 305 3.82 28.93 -14.46
C GLY A 305 3.17 29.95 -15.41
N ASP A 306 2.72 29.52 -16.60
CA ASP A 306 1.92 30.35 -17.51
C ASP A 306 0.42 30.29 -17.12
N ASP A 307 0.10 30.80 -15.93
CA ASP A 307 -1.29 30.92 -15.48
C ASP A 307 -2.05 31.92 -16.37
N TYR A 308 -3.15 31.46 -16.97
CA TYR A 308 -3.95 32.27 -17.88
C TYR A 308 -5.30 32.59 -17.25
N ILE A 309 -5.67 33.87 -17.26
CA ILE A 309 -6.95 34.36 -16.77
C ILE A 309 -7.87 34.62 -17.97
N MET A 310 -8.99 33.88 -18.05
CA MET A 310 -10.07 34.10 -19.01
C MET A 310 -11.33 34.56 -18.27
N GLY A 311 -11.51 35.89 -18.16
CA GLY A 311 -12.61 36.47 -17.39
C GLY A 311 -12.54 36.09 -15.90
N ASN A 312 -13.60 35.49 -15.34
CA ASN A 312 -13.64 35.00 -13.96
C ASN A 312 -13.00 33.61 -13.78
N MET A 313 -12.43 33.01 -14.84
CA MET A 313 -11.82 31.69 -14.80
C MET A 313 -10.30 31.83 -14.71
N ARG A 314 -9.73 31.37 -13.59
CA ARG A 314 -8.29 31.14 -13.44
C ARG A 314 -8.00 29.68 -13.76
N GLU A 315 -7.25 29.45 -14.82
CA GLU A 315 -6.73 28.13 -15.14
C GLU A 315 -5.36 27.98 -14.47
N SER A 316 -5.27 27.07 -13.49
CA SER A 316 -3.96 26.70 -12.96
C SER A 316 -3.15 25.97 -14.02
N SER A 317 -1.87 26.34 -14.14
CA SER A 317 -0.88 25.62 -14.93
C SER A 317 -0.74 24.15 -14.50
N TYR A 318 -1.07 23.84 -13.24
CA TYR A 318 -0.99 22.50 -12.70
C TYR A 318 -2.34 21.79 -12.78
N THR A 319 -2.28 20.53 -13.20
CA THR A 319 -3.36 19.57 -13.02
C THR A 319 -3.28 19.01 -11.61
N ARG A 320 -4.29 19.31 -10.82
CA ARG A 320 -4.38 18.95 -9.40
C ARG A 320 -5.00 17.56 -9.22
N ALA A 321 -5.20 17.14 -7.97
CA ALA A 321 -5.78 15.84 -7.67
C ALA A 321 -7.19 15.67 -8.26
N THR A 322 -7.32 14.79 -9.27
CA THR A 322 -8.59 14.49 -9.94
C THR A 322 -8.79 13.00 -10.13
N THR A 323 -10.05 12.58 -10.27
CA THR A 323 -10.41 11.16 -10.48
C THR A 323 -9.80 10.55 -11.76
N ARG A 324 -9.36 11.38 -12.72
CA ARG A 324 -8.75 10.95 -13.98
C ARG A 324 -7.47 10.13 -13.80
N PHE A 325 -6.74 10.37 -12.71
CA PHE A 325 -5.49 9.66 -12.41
C PHE A 325 -5.65 8.55 -11.37
N ILE A 326 -6.87 8.30 -10.88
CA ILE A 326 -7.16 7.16 -10.02
C ILE A 326 -7.44 5.96 -10.91
N GLN A 327 -6.64 4.92 -10.77
CA GLN A 327 -6.68 3.73 -11.62
C GLN A 327 -6.83 2.49 -10.75
N LYS A 328 -7.55 1.48 -11.25
CA LYS A 328 -7.66 0.20 -10.55
C LYS A 328 -6.28 -0.46 -10.47
N ASP A 329 -5.88 -0.83 -9.27
CA ASP A 329 -4.59 -1.46 -9.01
C ASP A 329 -4.77 -2.97 -8.86
N ASN A 330 -4.37 -3.70 -9.91
CA ASN A 330 -4.37 -5.15 -9.93
C ASN A 330 -3.01 -5.61 -10.44
N GLU A 331 -2.35 -6.44 -9.66
CA GLU A 331 -1.00 -6.88 -9.96
C GLU A 331 -0.86 -8.38 -9.79
N LEU A 332 -0.04 -8.95 -10.65
CA LEU A 332 0.47 -10.31 -10.55
C LEU A 332 1.99 -10.21 -10.73
N ASN A 333 2.75 -10.71 -9.76
CA ASN A 333 4.19 -10.69 -9.77
C ASN A 333 4.70 -12.13 -9.76
N LEU A 334 5.60 -12.47 -10.69
CA LEU A 334 6.45 -13.65 -10.53
C LEU A 334 7.57 -13.27 -9.56
N SER A 335 7.30 -13.45 -8.28
CA SER A 335 8.12 -12.94 -7.18
C SER A 335 9.41 -13.72 -7.01
N SER A 336 9.38 -15.03 -7.21
CA SER A 336 10.57 -15.88 -7.13
C SER A 336 10.50 -17.05 -8.09
N LEU A 337 11.62 -17.33 -8.72
CA LEU A 337 11.87 -18.50 -9.54
C LEU A 337 13.19 -19.12 -9.08
N SER A 338 13.13 -20.37 -8.63
CA SER A 338 14.30 -21.17 -8.27
C SER A 338 14.31 -22.46 -9.06
N VAL A 339 15.45 -22.76 -9.67
CA VAL A 339 15.71 -24.04 -10.34
C VAL A 339 16.98 -24.62 -9.75
N TYR A 340 16.96 -25.91 -9.42
CA TYR A 340 18.15 -26.61 -8.98
C TYR A 340 18.28 -27.98 -9.63
N TYR A 341 19.52 -28.49 -9.64
CA TYR A 341 19.81 -29.86 -9.98
C TYR A 341 20.72 -30.47 -8.91
N ASP A 342 20.22 -31.52 -8.26
CA ASP A 342 21.00 -32.40 -7.40
C ASP A 342 21.64 -33.49 -8.24
N LEU A 343 22.97 -33.58 -8.19
CA LEU A 343 23.71 -34.61 -8.92
C LEU A 343 23.38 -36.01 -8.38
N PRO A 344 23.36 -37.05 -9.24
CA PRO A 344 23.09 -38.42 -8.80
C PRO A 344 24.14 -38.92 -7.80
N ARG A 345 23.70 -39.61 -6.74
CA ARG A 345 24.60 -40.18 -5.70
C ARG A 345 25.67 -41.11 -6.28
N SER A 346 25.37 -41.81 -7.37
CA SER A 346 26.34 -42.66 -8.08
C SER A 346 27.58 -41.92 -8.57
N TRP A 347 27.45 -40.64 -8.92
CA TRP A 347 28.58 -39.81 -9.34
C TRP A 347 29.31 -39.25 -8.12
N MET A 348 28.55 -38.78 -7.12
CA MET A 348 29.10 -38.14 -5.91
C MET A 348 29.92 -39.12 -5.06
N ASN A 349 29.50 -40.38 -4.95
CA ASN A 349 30.24 -41.43 -4.25
C ASN A 349 31.63 -41.72 -4.87
N ARG A 350 31.84 -41.45 -6.17
CA ARG A 350 33.14 -41.63 -6.83
C ARG A 350 34.14 -40.52 -6.51
N ILE A 351 33.62 -39.33 -6.22
CA ILE A 351 34.40 -38.12 -5.97
C ILE A 351 34.51 -37.77 -4.48
N GLY A 352 33.93 -38.58 -3.59
CA GLY A 352 34.04 -38.41 -2.14
C GLY A 352 33.14 -37.30 -1.57
N PHE A 353 32.00 -37.02 -2.20
CA PHE A 353 31.02 -36.03 -1.71
C PHE A 353 29.69 -36.71 -1.37
N GLU A 354 29.00 -36.25 -0.33
CA GLU A 354 27.64 -36.67 0.03
C GLU A 354 26.58 -36.04 -0.89
N ARG A 355 26.77 -34.76 -1.24
CA ARG A 355 25.82 -34.01 -2.07
C ARG A 355 26.49 -32.87 -2.82
N ILE A 356 26.14 -32.70 -4.09
CA ILE A 356 26.46 -31.51 -4.88
C ILE A 356 25.17 -31.01 -5.54
N ARG A 357 24.85 -29.75 -5.31
CA ARG A 357 23.68 -29.05 -5.86
C ARG A 357 24.09 -27.82 -6.63
N LEU A 358 23.64 -27.73 -7.88
CA LEU A 358 23.68 -26.52 -8.68
C LEU A 358 22.32 -25.83 -8.59
N GLN A 359 22.29 -24.53 -8.28
CA GLN A 359 21.05 -23.78 -8.14
C GLN A 359 21.15 -22.42 -8.82
N ALA A 360 20.06 -22.00 -9.45
CA ALA A 360 19.86 -20.66 -9.96
C ALA A 360 18.59 -20.07 -9.32
N ASN A 361 18.68 -18.85 -8.79
CA ASN A 361 17.56 -18.13 -8.19
C ASN A 361 17.42 -16.74 -8.80
N MET A 362 16.17 -16.34 -9.02
CA MET A 362 15.83 -15.00 -9.47
C MET A 362 14.61 -14.51 -8.69
N ASN A 363 14.69 -13.28 -8.18
CA ASN A 363 13.58 -12.61 -7.51
C ASN A 363 13.08 -11.45 -8.39
N ASP A 364 11.82 -11.05 -8.19
CA ASP A 364 11.15 -10.00 -8.95
C ASP A 364 11.28 -10.18 -10.48
N VAL A 365 11.07 -11.42 -10.93
CA VAL A 365 11.33 -11.86 -12.32
C VAL A 365 10.49 -11.05 -13.30
N TYR A 366 9.20 -10.91 -13.01
CA TYR A 366 8.27 -10.18 -13.86
C TYR A 366 7.05 -9.67 -13.08
N LYS A 367 6.47 -8.56 -13.53
CA LYS A 367 5.28 -7.92 -12.95
C LYS A 367 4.29 -7.60 -14.07
N TRP A 368 3.09 -8.18 -13.98
CA TRP A 368 1.91 -7.75 -14.70
C TRP A 368 1.13 -6.79 -13.81
N SER A 369 0.80 -5.61 -14.31
CA SER A 369 -0.03 -4.63 -13.59
C SER A 369 -1.04 -4.01 -14.53
N SER A 370 -2.24 -3.71 -14.03
CA SER A 370 -3.23 -2.91 -14.74
C SER A 370 -2.78 -1.46 -14.94
N ILE A 371 -1.81 -0.99 -14.15
CA ILE A 371 -1.29 0.37 -14.21
C ILE A 371 0.13 0.35 -14.79
N LYS A 372 0.36 1.21 -15.79
CA LYS A 372 1.70 1.43 -16.34
C LYS A 372 2.39 2.52 -15.53
N ILE A 373 3.31 2.12 -14.65
CA ILE A 373 4.10 3.01 -13.81
C ILE A 373 5.59 2.73 -14.05
N GLU A 374 6.37 3.80 -14.14
CA GLU A 374 7.82 3.72 -14.22
C GLU A 374 8.40 3.25 -12.88
N ARG A 375 9.23 2.21 -12.91
CA ARG A 375 10.00 1.77 -11.75
C ARG A 375 11.39 2.37 -11.80
N GLY A 376 11.90 2.77 -10.64
CA GLY A 376 13.27 3.21 -10.49
C GLY A 376 13.57 4.61 -11.03
N THR A 377 12.63 5.54 -10.89
CA THR A 377 12.78 6.95 -11.28
C THR A 377 13.82 7.71 -10.43
N SER A 378 14.05 7.27 -9.19
CA SER A 378 15.10 7.78 -8.31
C SER A 378 16.34 6.87 -8.24
N TYR A 379 16.14 5.54 -8.31
CA TYR A 379 17.22 4.56 -8.30
C TYR A 379 16.92 3.42 -9.29
N PRO A 380 17.88 3.02 -10.14
CA PRO A 380 17.62 2.04 -11.19
C PRO A 380 17.10 0.72 -10.61
N PHE A 381 16.01 0.22 -11.19
CA PHE A 381 15.51 -1.10 -10.88
C PHE A 381 16.42 -2.16 -11.51
N ALA A 382 17.05 -2.99 -10.69
CA ALA A 382 17.92 -4.08 -11.14
C ALA A 382 17.27 -5.44 -10.86
N ARG A 383 17.37 -6.35 -11.83
CA ARG A 383 17.02 -7.76 -11.63
C ARG A 383 18.30 -8.53 -11.33
N THR A 384 18.27 -9.33 -10.27
CA THR A 384 19.42 -10.13 -9.84
C THR A 384 19.16 -11.61 -10.12
N LEU A 385 20.14 -12.25 -10.75
CA LEU A 385 20.22 -13.70 -10.93
C LEU A 385 21.40 -14.20 -10.09
N SER A 386 21.15 -15.08 -9.13
CA SER A 386 22.21 -15.73 -8.35
C SER A 386 22.34 -17.18 -8.77
N VAL A 387 23.58 -17.60 -9.04
CA VAL A 387 23.93 -19.00 -9.33
C VAL A 387 24.87 -19.47 -8.23
N SER A 388 24.54 -20.59 -7.60
CA SER A 388 25.30 -21.15 -6.49
C SER A 388 25.54 -22.64 -6.67
N LEU A 389 26.72 -23.08 -6.26
CA LEU A 389 27.10 -24.48 -6.10
C LEU A 389 27.22 -24.77 -4.60
N THR A 390 26.50 -25.77 -4.11
CA THR A 390 26.61 -26.24 -2.72
C THR A 390 27.14 -27.66 -2.73
N ALA A 391 28.21 -27.92 -2.00
CA ALA A 391 28.81 -29.24 -1.83
C ALA A 391 28.85 -29.61 -0.35
N ILE A 392 28.48 -30.85 -0.03
CA ILE A 392 28.55 -31.46 1.30
C ILE A 392 29.49 -32.67 1.19
N PHE A 393 30.47 -32.72 2.10
CA PHE A 393 31.55 -33.71 2.14
C PHE A 393 31.19 -34.89 3.01
#